data_AF-A0A8H5YRZ6-F1
#
_entry.id   AF-A0A8H5YRZ6-F1
#
_cell.length_a   1.000
_cell.length_b   1.000
_cell.length_c   1.000
_cell.angle_alpha   90.00
_cell.angle_beta   90.00
_cell.angle_gamma   90.00
#
_symmetry.space_group_name_H-M   'P 1'
#
loop_
_entity.id
_entity.type
_entity.pdbx_description
1 polymer ?
#
loop_
_entity_poly.entity_id
_entity_poly.type
_entity_poly.pdbx_seq_one_letter_code
_entity_poly.pdbx_strand_id
1 'polypeptide(L)'
;MQAIIQKQMENAIALRKPASSLSWRPDQPWKQPVYRWSSNANEWQPFQASEQSRNRAKATKLAIYSWNIDFMLPHGDSRMNSALRHLEELSRQHRSDDGTAVVINIQECGPSDLDLIGEINWIRDGFYRTDVDTANWASGAYGTTTLVDRRLDVLSCFRVHYSATQMERDALFVEVGASGQKLRVCNTHLESLALEPPRRPAQMQQIASHMHADNISGAVVTGDFNAIQPFDRTLHTDNKLEDAYLKLGGTEGDGRDDNQGYTWGQQALPQLRQQFGCSRMDKVFFCGDALELLEFERFGADVEPEESEEDVRKDLLSLGFEKPWITDHLGVKAIFDIKH
;
A
#
# COMPACT_ATOMS: atom_id res chain seq x y z
N MET A 1 10.57 14.86 -18.34
CA MET A 1 9.49 14.55 -17.39
C MET A 1 8.07 14.83 -17.91
N GLN A 2 7.67 16.08 -18.20
CA GLN A 2 6.26 16.40 -18.53
C GLN A 2 5.65 15.53 -19.65
N ALA A 3 6.37 15.29 -20.74
CA ALA A 3 5.91 14.42 -21.82
C ALA A 3 5.72 12.95 -21.39
N ILE A 4 6.54 12.45 -20.46
CA ILE A 4 6.42 11.08 -19.91
C ILE A 4 5.18 11.00 -19.03
N ILE A 5 4.99 11.95 -18.11
CA ILE A 5 3.80 12.03 -17.27
C ILE A 5 2.54 12.09 -18.14
N GLN A 6 2.51 12.98 -19.13
CA GLN A 6 1.38 13.13 -20.04
C GLN A 6 1.07 11.81 -20.77
N LYS A 7 2.10 11.13 -21.28
CA LYS A 7 1.95 9.83 -21.95
C LYS A 7 1.40 8.76 -20.99
N GLN A 8 1.86 8.71 -19.74
CA GLN A 8 1.35 7.75 -18.76
C GLN A 8 -0.09 8.06 -18.35
N MET A 9 -0.47 9.34 -18.23
CA MET A 9 -1.85 9.74 -18.00
C MET A 9 -2.75 9.34 -19.17
N GLU A 10 -2.31 9.58 -20.41
CA GLU A 10 -3.04 9.18 -21.62
C GLU A 10 -3.21 7.65 -21.69
N ASN A 11 -2.16 6.89 -21.38
CA ASN A 11 -2.21 5.44 -21.28
C ASN A 11 -3.19 4.97 -20.20
N ALA A 12 -3.15 5.56 -19.00
CA ALA A 12 -4.05 5.22 -17.91
C ALA A 12 -5.52 5.48 -18.27
N ILE A 13 -5.80 6.60 -18.94
CA ILE A 13 -7.13 6.92 -19.46
C ILE A 13 -7.56 5.89 -20.52
N ALA A 14 -6.66 5.53 -21.45
CA ALA A 14 -6.95 4.56 -22.50
C ALA A 14 -7.21 3.14 -21.94
N LEU A 15 -6.55 2.79 -20.83
CA LEU A 15 -6.67 1.50 -20.15
C LEU A 15 -7.76 1.48 -19.06
N ARG A 16 -8.51 2.57 -18.89
CA ARG A 16 -9.68 2.60 -18.01
C ARG A 16 -10.70 1.56 -18.47
N LYS A 17 -11.12 0.69 -17.57
CA LYS A 17 -12.15 -0.31 -17.89
C LYS A 17 -13.52 0.36 -17.97
N PRO A 18 -14.34 0.06 -19.00
CA PRO A 18 -15.66 0.63 -19.11
C PRO A 18 -16.56 0.14 -17.97
N ALA A 19 -17.44 1.00 -17.46
CA ALA A 19 -18.33 0.66 -16.34
C ALA A 19 -19.18 -0.61 -16.62
N SER A 20 -19.53 -0.85 -17.90
CA SER A 20 -20.28 -2.04 -18.31
C SER A 20 -19.51 -3.36 -18.23
N SER A 21 -18.18 -3.33 -18.15
CA SER A 21 -17.35 -4.54 -17.97
C SER A 21 -16.99 -4.82 -16.51
N LEU A 22 -17.30 -3.90 -15.58
CA LEU A 22 -17.00 -4.07 -14.17
C LEU A 22 -18.06 -4.95 -13.50
N SER A 23 -17.61 -5.91 -12.69
CA SER A 23 -18.51 -6.86 -12.01
C SER A 23 -18.97 -6.39 -10.63
N TRP A 24 -18.42 -5.29 -10.14
CA TRP A 24 -18.72 -4.71 -8.83
C TRP A 24 -19.61 -3.48 -8.94
N ARG A 25 -20.23 -3.14 -7.81
CA ARG A 25 -20.92 -1.86 -7.62
C ARG A 25 -20.03 -0.94 -6.79
N PRO A 26 -19.91 0.34 -7.16
CA PRO A 26 -19.18 1.31 -6.34
C PRO A 26 -19.71 1.37 -4.91
N ASP A 27 -18.81 1.64 -3.95
CA ASP A 27 -19.05 1.72 -2.50
C ASP A 27 -19.67 0.45 -1.90
N GLN A 28 -19.55 -0.70 -2.57
CA GLN A 28 -19.96 -2.00 -2.05
C GLN A 28 -18.78 -2.97 -2.00
N PRO A 29 -18.69 -3.83 -0.97
CA PRO A 29 -17.69 -4.88 -0.93
C PRO A 29 -17.77 -5.81 -2.14
N TRP A 30 -16.68 -5.88 -2.89
CA TRP A 30 -16.45 -6.87 -3.93
C TRP A 30 -15.49 -7.93 -3.42
N LYS A 31 -15.98 -9.14 -3.20
CA LYS A 31 -15.15 -10.25 -2.72
C LYS A 31 -14.18 -10.68 -3.83
N GLN A 32 -12.89 -10.77 -3.52
CA GLN A 32 -11.88 -11.30 -4.43
C GLN A 32 -11.09 -12.44 -3.76
N PRO A 33 -10.53 -13.38 -4.53
CA PRO A 33 -9.65 -14.41 -3.99
C PRO A 33 -8.36 -13.81 -3.42
N VAL A 34 -7.74 -14.57 -2.51
CA VAL A 34 -6.31 -14.47 -2.22
C VAL A 34 -5.61 -15.67 -2.86
N TYR A 35 -4.33 -15.55 -3.16
CA TYR A 35 -3.58 -16.57 -3.86
C TYR A 35 -2.41 -17.06 -3.02
N ARG A 36 -2.15 -18.37 -3.08
CA ARG A 36 -1.02 -19.03 -2.47
C ARG A 36 -0.21 -19.72 -3.55
N TRP A 37 1.11 -19.64 -3.47
CA TRP A 37 1.99 -20.39 -4.35
C TRP A 37 1.89 -21.89 -4.06
N SER A 38 1.67 -22.68 -5.11
CA SER A 38 1.69 -24.14 -5.06
C SER A 38 2.97 -24.64 -5.69
N SER A 39 3.91 -25.13 -4.87
CA SER A 39 5.16 -25.72 -5.38
C SER A 39 4.93 -26.93 -6.27
N ASN A 40 3.84 -27.67 -6.04
CA ASN A 40 3.50 -28.87 -6.81
C ASN A 40 2.98 -28.53 -8.21
N ALA A 41 2.15 -27.49 -8.31
CA ALA A 41 1.59 -27.03 -9.58
C ALA A 41 2.47 -25.97 -10.27
N ASN A 42 3.47 -25.43 -9.55
CA ASN A 42 4.35 -24.34 -9.99
C ASN A 42 3.55 -23.11 -10.46
N GLU A 43 2.49 -22.77 -9.73
CA GLU A 43 1.59 -21.67 -10.06
C GLU A 43 0.96 -21.07 -8.79
N TRP A 44 0.46 -19.83 -8.91
CA TRP A 44 -0.37 -19.19 -7.89
C TRP A 44 -1.80 -19.71 -7.99
N GLN A 45 -2.31 -20.30 -6.91
CA GLN A 45 -3.66 -20.86 -6.86
C GLN A 45 -4.54 -20.07 -5.88
N PRO A 46 -5.84 -19.87 -6.19
CA PRO A 46 -6.79 -19.30 -5.25
C PRO A 46 -6.81 -20.10 -3.94
N PHE A 47 -6.58 -19.43 -2.82
CA PHE A 47 -6.61 -20.00 -1.48
C PHE A 47 -8.02 -19.92 -0.90
N GLN A 48 -8.49 -21.04 -0.34
CA GLN A 48 -9.76 -21.12 0.37
C GLN A 48 -9.50 -21.13 1.88
N ALA A 49 -10.14 -20.22 2.62
CA ALA A 49 -9.94 -20.04 4.06
C ALA A 49 -10.24 -21.28 4.92
N SER A 50 -10.86 -22.33 4.38
CA SER A 50 -11.07 -23.62 5.06
C SER A 50 -9.79 -24.45 5.23
N GLU A 51 -8.68 -24.11 4.56
CA GLU A 51 -7.38 -24.81 4.66
C GLU A 51 -6.53 -24.35 5.87
N GLN A 52 -7.17 -24.05 7.01
CA GLN A 52 -6.46 -23.62 8.21
C GLN A 52 -5.58 -24.73 8.77
N SER A 53 -4.27 -24.46 8.84
CA SER A 53 -3.33 -25.29 9.58
C SER A 53 -3.52 -25.08 11.07
N ARG A 54 -4.10 -26.07 11.76
CA ARG A 54 -4.35 -26.03 13.22
C ARG A 54 -3.08 -25.92 14.09
N ASN A 55 -1.88 -25.98 13.50
CA ASN A 55 -0.61 -26.12 14.20
C ASN A 55 0.37 -24.95 14.00
N ARG A 56 -0.05 -23.81 13.42
CA ARG A 56 0.85 -22.64 13.29
C ARG A 56 0.87 -21.83 14.59
N ALA A 57 2.07 -21.45 15.02
CA ALA A 57 2.25 -20.43 16.05
C ALA A 57 1.53 -19.16 15.59
N LYS A 58 0.62 -18.65 16.42
CA LYS A 58 -0.16 -17.47 16.07
C LYS A 58 0.69 -16.23 16.30
N ALA A 59 0.78 -15.37 15.30
CA ALA A 59 1.46 -14.10 15.42
C ALA A 59 0.88 -13.29 16.59
N THR A 60 1.75 -12.78 17.45
CA THR A 60 1.42 -11.89 18.58
C THR A 60 1.67 -10.43 18.23
N LYS A 61 2.43 -10.16 17.16
CA LYS A 61 2.66 -8.83 16.61
C LYS A 61 2.36 -8.79 15.12
N LEU A 62 2.02 -7.60 14.65
CA LEU A 62 1.76 -7.31 13.25
C LEU A 62 2.62 -6.12 12.80
N ALA A 63 3.55 -6.37 11.90
CA ALA A 63 4.30 -5.32 11.19
C ALA A 63 3.64 -5.06 9.84
N ILE A 64 3.22 -3.82 9.59
CA ILE A 64 2.57 -3.41 8.34
C ILE A 64 3.46 -2.39 7.65
N TYR A 65 3.83 -2.70 6.41
CA TYR A 65 4.59 -1.83 5.52
C TYR A 65 3.66 -1.28 4.45
N SER A 66 3.84 -0.02 4.07
CA SER A 66 3.11 0.62 2.97
C SER A 66 4.06 1.42 2.09
N TRP A 67 3.94 1.28 0.78
CA TRP A 67 4.77 2.04 -0.16
C TRP A 67 4.09 2.27 -1.51
N ASN A 68 4.04 3.54 -1.93
CA ASN A 68 3.74 3.92 -3.31
C ASN A 68 5.00 3.75 -4.19
N ILE A 69 4.89 2.93 -5.24
CA ILE A 69 6.01 2.59 -6.13
C ILE A 69 6.10 3.48 -7.38
N ASP A 70 5.24 4.48 -7.52
CA ASP A 70 5.22 5.46 -8.61
C ASP A 70 5.13 4.79 -9.99
N PHE A 71 3.93 4.49 -10.49
CA PHE A 71 3.78 3.86 -11.81
C PHE A 71 4.09 4.83 -12.97
N MET A 72 4.24 6.12 -12.67
CA MET A 72 4.43 7.17 -13.67
C MET A 72 5.88 7.25 -14.16
N LEU A 73 6.83 6.76 -13.36
CA LEU A 73 8.24 6.71 -13.75
C LEU A 73 8.54 5.57 -14.73
N PRO A 74 9.50 5.78 -15.66
CA PRO A 74 9.94 4.72 -16.57
C PRO A 74 10.65 3.59 -15.81
N HIS A 75 10.97 2.51 -16.53
CA HIS A 75 11.75 1.38 -16.01
C HIS A 75 11.10 0.70 -14.79
N GLY A 76 9.77 0.58 -14.80
CA GLY A 76 8.97 0.00 -13.72
C GLY A 76 9.55 -1.32 -13.19
N ASP A 77 9.86 -2.27 -14.06
CA ASP A 77 10.40 -3.58 -13.67
C ASP A 77 11.72 -3.50 -12.89
N SER A 78 12.66 -2.66 -13.31
CA SER A 78 13.94 -2.46 -12.62
C SER A 78 13.75 -1.80 -11.24
N ARG A 79 12.90 -0.77 -11.20
CA ARG A 79 12.55 -0.07 -9.96
C ARG A 79 11.84 -1.01 -8.97
N MET A 80 10.90 -1.82 -9.46
CA MET A 80 10.15 -2.77 -8.66
C MET A 80 11.05 -3.90 -8.13
N ASN A 81 11.96 -4.46 -8.93
CA ASN A 81 12.94 -5.43 -8.44
C ASN A 81 13.77 -4.88 -7.28
N SER A 82 14.22 -3.64 -7.40
CA SER A 82 14.98 -2.96 -6.36
C SER A 82 14.13 -2.68 -5.12
N ALA A 83 12.86 -2.30 -5.29
CA ALA A 83 11.90 -2.14 -4.21
C ALA A 83 11.68 -3.45 -3.44
N LEU A 84 11.47 -4.56 -4.15
CA LEU A 84 11.25 -5.88 -3.56
C LEU A 84 12.48 -6.40 -2.82
N ARG A 85 13.70 -6.15 -3.32
CA ARG A 85 14.94 -6.46 -2.60
C ARG A 85 15.09 -5.65 -1.33
N HIS A 86 14.77 -4.35 -1.38
CA HIS A 86 14.80 -3.49 -0.21
C HIS A 86 13.79 -3.97 0.86
N LEU A 87 12.56 -4.28 0.46
CA LEU A 87 11.52 -4.83 1.34
C LEU A 87 11.90 -6.20 1.90
N GLU A 88 12.59 -7.04 1.13
CA GLU A 88 13.08 -8.34 1.60
C GLU A 88 14.06 -8.18 2.78
N GLU A 89 15.02 -7.27 2.64
CA GLU A 89 16.01 -6.95 3.67
C GLU A 89 15.35 -6.29 4.88
N LEU A 90 14.54 -5.26 4.64
CA LEU A 90 13.90 -4.48 5.70
C LEU A 90 12.96 -5.33 6.55
N SER A 91 12.26 -6.29 5.94
CA SER A 91 11.35 -7.21 6.65
C SER A 91 12.04 -8.44 7.23
N ARG A 92 13.32 -8.67 6.94
CA ARG A 92 14.05 -9.91 7.27
C ARG A 92 13.93 -10.28 8.73
N GLN A 93 14.20 -9.32 9.63
CA GLN A 93 14.16 -9.56 11.08
C GLN A 93 12.76 -9.99 11.55
N HIS A 94 11.70 -9.35 11.05
CA HIS A 94 10.32 -9.68 11.42
C HIS A 94 9.86 -11.01 10.81
N ARG A 95 10.30 -11.34 9.59
CA ARG A 95 10.02 -12.63 8.96
C ARG A 95 10.74 -13.80 9.64
N SER A 96 11.88 -13.54 10.28
CA SER A 96 12.63 -14.54 11.08
C SER A 96 12.19 -14.63 12.54
N ASP A 97 11.46 -13.64 13.06
CA ASP A 97 10.87 -13.66 14.40
C ASP A 97 9.52 -14.39 14.37
N ASP A 98 9.39 -15.50 15.09
CA ASP A 98 8.17 -16.31 15.16
C ASP A 98 6.94 -15.53 15.66
N GLY A 99 7.14 -14.46 16.43
CA GLY A 99 6.06 -13.65 17.01
C GLY A 99 5.47 -12.58 16.08
N THR A 100 6.22 -12.10 15.09
CA THR A 100 5.85 -10.93 14.27
C THR A 100 5.46 -11.34 12.86
N ALA A 101 4.18 -11.24 12.51
CA ALA A 101 3.73 -11.40 11.12
C ALA A 101 3.86 -10.10 10.32
N VAL A 102 4.10 -10.23 9.01
CA VAL A 102 4.30 -9.09 8.11
C VAL A 102 3.13 -8.92 7.13
N VAL A 103 2.68 -7.69 6.90
CA VAL A 103 1.81 -7.33 5.78
C VAL A 103 2.46 -6.21 4.99
N ILE A 104 2.45 -6.31 3.66
CA ILE A 104 3.05 -5.31 2.77
C ILE A 104 1.96 -4.81 1.82
N ASN A 105 1.67 -3.53 1.88
CA ASN A 105 0.70 -2.82 1.08
C ASN A 105 1.44 -1.98 0.03
N ILE A 106 1.20 -2.26 -1.25
CA ILE A 106 1.86 -1.55 -2.35
C ILE A 106 0.79 -0.80 -3.15
N GLN A 107 1.07 0.46 -3.46
CA GLN A 107 0.24 1.32 -4.30
C GLN A 107 0.97 1.62 -5.61
N GLU A 108 0.20 1.97 -6.64
CA GLU A 108 0.72 2.25 -7.98
C GLU A 108 1.51 1.07 -8.58
N CYS A 109 1.06 -0.15 -8.35
CA CYS A 109 1.59 -1.30 -9.09
C CYS A 109 1.03 -1.32 -10.51
N GLY A 110 1.88 -1.53 -11.50
CA GLY A 110 1.50 -1.89 -12.86
C GLY A 110 1.29 -3.41 -13.04
N PRO A 111 0.86 -3.86 -14.24
CA PRO A 111 0.69 -5.29 -14.54
C PRO A 111 1.98 -6.10 -14.40
N SER A 112 3.12 -5.60 -14.90
CA SER A 112 4.41 -6.32 -14.82
C SER A 112 4.92 -6.43 -13.38
N ASP A 113 4.59 -5.47 -12.51
CA ASP A 113 4.92 -5.56 -11.08
C ASP A 113 4.24 -6.77 -10.42
N LEU A 114 3.01 -7.10 -10.83
CA LEU A 114 2.31 -8.29 -10.35
C LEU A 114 3.00 -9.59 -10.83
N ASP A 115 3.53 -9.60 -12.05
CA ASP A 115 4.30 -10.74 -12.56
C ASP A 115 5.59 -10.91 -11.75
N LEU A 116 6.37 -9.83 -11.57
CA LEU A 116 7.61 -9.82 -10.80
C LEU A 116 7.40 -10.27 -9.34
N ILE A 117 6.41 -9.70 -8.64
CA ILE A 117 6.01 -10.16 -7.29
C ILE A 117 5.76 -11.67 -7.28
N GLY A 118 5.14 -12.19 -8.34
CA GLY A 118 4.80 -13.59 -8.50
C GLY A 118 5.98 -14.52 -8.74
N GLU A 119 7.15 -13.98 -9.09
CA GLU A 119 8.36 -14.73 -9.42
C GLU A 119 9.35 -14.84 -8.26
N ILE A 120 9.30 -13.90 -7.32
CA ILE A 120 10.25 -13.81 -6.21
C ILE A 120 10.04 -14.90 -5.15
N ASN A 121 11.11 -15.63 -4.84
CA ASN A 121 11.06 -16.82 -3.97
C ASN A 121 10.59 -16.50 -2.53
N TRP A 122 11.11 -15.45 -1.88
CA TRP A 122 10.72 -15.16 -0.50
C TRP A 122 9.23 -14.78 -0.38
N ILE A 123 8.63 -14.28 -1.45
CA ILE A 123 7.19 -14.00 -1.55
C ILE A 123 6.43 -15.32 -1.77
N ARG A 124 6.86 -16.13 -2.75
CA ARG A 124 6.30 -17.47 -3.02
C ARG A 124 6.33 -18.38 -1.80
N ASP A 125 7.32 -18.24 -0.93
CA ASP A 125 7.47 -19.09 0.26
C ASP A 125 6.69 -18.54 1.45
N GLY A 126 6.76 -17.22 1.68
CA GLY A 126 6.27 -16.59 2.91
C GLY A 126 4.88 -15.98 2.84
N PHE A 127 4.35 -15.67 1.66
CA PHE A 127 3.19 -14.78 1.53
C PHE A 127 2.02 -15.38 0.74
N TYR A 128 0.83 -14.93 1.11
CA TYR A 128 -0.33 -14.85 0.23
C TYR A 128 -0.27 -13.52 -0.54
N ARG A 129 -0.84 -13.47 -1.75
CA ARG A 129 -1.01 -12.23 -2.52
C ARG A 129 -2.47 -12.01 -2.87
N THR A 130 -2.92 -10.77 -2.92
CA THR A 130 -4.33 -10.43 -3.23
C THR A 130 -4.64 -10.41 -4.72
N ASP A 131 -3.67 -10.08 -5.56
CA ASP A 131 -3.87 -9.86 -7.00
C ASP A 131 -2.76 -10.58 -7.77
N VAL A 132 -3.13 -11.43 -8.75
CA VAL A 132 -2.22 -12.10 -9.71
C VAL A 132 -2.23 -11.46 -11.09
N ASP A 133 -3.24 -10.65 -11.35
CA ASP A 133 -3.48 -9.90 -12.57
C ASP A 133 -4.26 -8.63 -12.20
N THR A 134 -4.67 -7.85 -13.21
CA THR A 134 -5.43 -6.61 -13.00
C THR A 134 -6.94 -6.83 -12.90
N ALA A 135 -7.46 -8.06 -12.83
CA ALA A 135 -8.90 -8.33 -12.99
C ALA A 135 -9.78 -7.56 -11.98
N ASN A 136 -9.30 -7.41 -10.75
CA ASN A 136 -10.00 -6.69 -9.67
C ASN A 136 -9.70 -5.18 -9.63
N TRP A 137 -8.94 -4.63 -10.57
CA TRP A 137 -8.70 -3.20 -10.66
C TRP A 137 -9.69 -2.54 -11.63
N ALA A 138 -10.12 -1.31 -11.33
CA ALA A 138 -10.92 -0.52 -12.27
C ALA A 138 -10.07 0.08 -13.41
N SER A 139 -8.75 0.15 -13.22
CA SER A 139 -7.75 0.51 -14.22
C SER A 139 -7.05 -0.73 -14.76
N GLY A 140 -6.71 -0.73 -16.06
CA GLY A 140 -5.77 -1.70 -16.64
C GLY A 140 -4.30 -1.27 -16.53
N ALA A 141 -4.03 -0.04 -16.08
CA ALA A 141 -2.68 0.53 -16.04
C ALA A 141 -2.00 0.41 -14.67
N TYR A 142 -2.76 0.58 -13.58
CA TYR A 142 -2.22 0.54 -12.23
C TYR A 142 -3.28 0.16 -11.19
N GLY A 143 -2.83 -0.21 -9.99
CA GLY A 143 -3.71 -0.45 -8.84
C GLY A 143 -2.94 -0.68 -7.55
N THR A 144 -3.59 -1.32 -6.59
CA THR A 144 -2.98 -1.70 -5.31
C THR A 144 -2.94 -3.21 -5.15
N THR A 145 -1.94 -3.72 -4.44
CA THR A 145 -1.81 -5.14 -4.07
C THR A 145 -1.30 -5.27 -2.65
N THR A 146 -1.64 -6.38 -1.99
CA THR A 146 -1.21 -6.66 -0.63
C THR A 146 -0.60 -8.06 -0.54
N LEU A 147 0.55 -8.14 0.12
CA LEU A 147 1.19 -9.39 0.52
C LEU A 147 0.90 -9.64 1.99
N VAL A 148 0.38 -10.83 2.31
CA VAL A 148 0.01 -11.22 3.68
C VAL A 148 0.82 -12.42 4.12
N ASP A 149 1.54 -12.30 5.22
CA ASP A 149 2.34 -13.38 5.78
C ASP A 149 1.49 -14.63 6.04
N ARG A 150 1.98 -15.80 5.62
CA ARG A 150 1.28 -17.08 5.76
C ARG A 150 1.04 -17.51 7.20
N ARG A 151 1.70 -16.88 8.17
CA ARG A 151 1.46 -17.11 9.60
C ARG A 151 0.14 -16.48 10.08
N LEU A 152 -0.47 -15.61 9.28
CA LEU A 152 -1.81 -15.06 9.53
C LEU A 152 -2.89 -15.96 8.92
N ASP A 153 -3.98 -16.16 9.67
CA ASP A 153 -5.14 -16.91 9.18
C ASP A 153 -5.97 -16.00 8.27
N VAL A 154 -5.77 -16.05 6.95
CA VAL A 154 -6.59 -15.24 6.02
C VAL A 154 -8.04 -15.71 6.03
N LEU A 155 -8.95 -14.83 6.43
CA LEU A 155 -10.38 -15.12 6.58
C LEU A 155 -11.18 -14.67 5.37
N SER A 156 -10.89 -13.48 4.85
CA SER A 156 -11.52 -12.94 3.64
C SER A 156 -10.67 -11.85 3.01
N CYS A 157 -10.92 -11.59 1.73
CA CYS A 157 -10.36 -10.48 0.98
C CYS A 157 -11.47 -9.86 0.14
N PHE A 158 -11.58 -8.54 0.19
CA PHE A 158 -12.56 -7.80 -0.60
C PHE A 158 -12.05 -6.39 -0.88
N ARG A 159 -12.57 -5.80 -1.95
CA ARG A 159 -12.22 -4.45 -2.40
C ARG A 159 -13.47 -3.58 -2.43
N VAL A 160 -13.34 -2.32 -2.08
CA VAL A 160 -14.41 -1.32 -2.17
C VAL A 160 -13.95 -0.27 -3.15
N HIS A 161 -14.50 -0.31 -4.36
CA HIS A 161 -14.22 0.68 -5.38
C HIS A 161 -15.02 1.95 -5.11
N TYR A 162 -14.35 3.09 -4.98
CA TYR A 162 -15.03 4.31 -4.61
C TYR A 162 -15.91 4.82 -5.74
N SER A 163 -17.14 5.25 -5.44
CA SER A 163 -17.91 6.07 -6.38
C SER A 163 -17.31 7.47 -6.50
N ALA A 164 -16.76 7.99 -5.41
CA ALA A 164 -16.13 9.29 -5.33
C ALA A 164 -14.69 9.25 -5.87
N THR A 165 -14.49 8.90 -7.14
CA THR A 165 -13.16 8.91 -7.77
C THR A 165 -13.18 9.33 -9.24
N GLN A 166 -12.09 9.92 -9.72
CA GLN A 166 -11.76 10.15 -11.13
C GLN A 166 -10.54 9.35 -11.59
N MET A 167 -9.90 8.63 -10.66
CA MET A 167 -8.64 7.92 -10.82
C MET A 167 -8.76 6.46 -10.37
N GLU A 168 -9.92 5.83 -10.60
CA GLU A 168 -10.11 4.39 -10.39
C GLU A 168 -9.74 3.88 -8.99
N ARG A 169 -9.82 4.75 -7.97
CA ARG A 169 -9.32 4.47 -6.62
C ARG A 169 -10.22 3.49 -5.87
N ASP A 170 -9.62 2.76 -4.95
CA ASP A 170 -10.32 1.78 -4.10
C ASP A 170 -9.64 1.59 -2.74
N ALA A 171 -10.31 0.85 -1.87
CA ALA A 171 -9.74 0.26 -0.66
C ALA A 171 -9.77 -1.27 -0.75
N LEU A 172 -8.59 -1.88 -0.63
CA LEU A 172 -8.39 -3.33 -0.58
C LEU A 172 -8.30 -3.77 0.88
N PHE A 173 -9.22 -4.62 1.31
CA PHE A 173 -9.28 -5.15 2.65
C PHE A 173 -8.91 -6.63 2.69
N VAL A 174 -8.09 -6.99 3.67
CA VAL A 174 -7.86 -8.39 4.06
C VAL A 174 -8.21 -8.55 5.53
N GLU A 175 -9.10 -9.50 5.81
CA GLU A 175 -9.38 -9.93 7.18
C GLU A 175 -8.45 -11.09 7.54
N VAL A 176 -7.81 -10.99 8.71
CA VAL A 176 -6.88 -12.01 9.21
C VAL A 176 -7.20 -12.38 10.66
N GLY A 177 -6.99 -13.65 10.99
CA GLY A 177 -6.99 -14.14 12.37
C GLY A 177 -5.56 -14.20 12.90
N ALA A 178 -5.35 -13.68 14.11
CA ALA A 178 -4.08 -13.75 14.83
C ALA A 178 -4.32 -13.65 16.34
N SER A 179 -3.64 -14.50 17.13
CA SER A 179 -3.78 -14.55 18.60
C SER A 179 -5.22 -14.56 19.14
N GLY A 180 -6.14 -15.18 18.39
CA GLY A 180 -7.57 -15.25 18.77
C GLY A 180 -8.39 -14.01 18.39
N GLN A 181 -7.75 -12.97 17.88
CA GLN A 181 -8.38 -11.75 17.39
C GLN A 181 -8.67 -11.84 15.89
N LYS A 182 -9.76 -11.18 15.48
CA LYS A 182 -10.08 -10.95 14.07
C LYS A 182 -9.69 -9.52 13.71
N LEU A 183 -8.66 -9.36 12.89
CA LEU A 183 -8.10 -8.08 12.49
C LEU A 183 -8.46 -7.78 11.03
N ARG A 184 -8.51 -6.50 10.69
CA ARG A 184 -8.70 -6.03 9.30
C ARG A 184 -7.57 -5.12 8.88
N VAL A 185 -6.89 -5.46 7.79
CA VAL A 185 -5.87 -4.61 7.17
C VAL A 185 -6.45 -4.03 5.88
N CYS A 186 -6.21 -2.75 5.66
CA CYS A 186 -6.65 -2.03 4.47
C CYS A 186 -5.45 -1.37 3.77
N ASN A 187 -5.39 -1.56 2.46
CA ASN A 187 -4.49 -0.86 1.54
C ASN A 187 -5.33 0.10 0.68
N THR A 188 -4.95 1.36 0.59
CA THR A 188 -5.61 2.30 -0.29
C THR A 188 -4.62 3.25 -0.97
N HIS A 189 -5.06 3.81 -2.08
CA HIS A 189 -4.49 5.02 -2.64
C HIS A 189 -5.66 5.99 -2.82
N LEU A 190 -5.72 7.05 -2.01
CA LEU A 190 -6.81 8.03 -2.06
C LEU A 190 -6.67 8.99 -3.25
N GLU A 191 -7.72 9.73 -3.56
CA GLU A 191 -7.72 10.63 -4.71
C GLU A 191 -6.54 11.62 -4.69
N SER A 192 -5.76 11.61 -5.76
CA SER A 192 -4.65 12.54 -5.95
C SER A 192 -5.13 13.93 -6.37
N LEU A 193 -4.19 14.88 -6.35
CA LEU A 193 -4.38 16.28 -6.68
C LEU A 193 -5.33 17.03 -5.72
N ALA A 194 -5.23 18.36 -5.73
CA ALA A 194 -6.15 19.22 -5.02
C ALA A 194 -7.39 19.45 -5.90
N LEU A 195 -8.53 18.88 -5.50
CA LEU A 195 -9.80 18.97 -6.23
C LEU A 195 -10.84 19.75 -5.43
N GLU A 196 -11.74 20.43 -6.15
CA GLU A 196 -12.90 21.11 -5.59
C GLU A 196 -14.17 20.67 -6.34
N PRO A 197 -15.11 19.94 -5.69
CA PRO A 197 -15.05 19.49 -4.30
C PRO A 197 -14.02 18.36 -4.06
N PRO A 198 -13.47 18.23 -2.84
CA PRO A 198 -12.52 17.17 -2.52
C PRO A 198 -13.20 15.80 -2.44
N ARG A 199 -12.48 14.76 -2.86
CA ARG A 199 -12.98 13.36 -2.89
C ARG A 199 -12.53 12.52 -1.70
N ARG A 200 -11.31 12.79 -1.19
CA ARG A 200 -10.68 12.02 -0.11
C ARG A 200 -11.52 11.90 1.17
N PRO A 201 -12.29 12.92 1.62
CA PRO A 201 -13.15 12.76 2.80
C PRO A 201 -14.20 11.66 2.65
N ALA A 202 -14.87 11.58 1.48
CA ALA A 202 -15.87 10.54 1.22
C ALA A 202 -15.22 9.14 1.13
N GLN A 203 -14.04 9.06 0.51
CA GLN A 203 -13.28 7.81 0.42
C GLN A 203 -12.85 7.30 1.81
N MET A 204 -12.33 8.19 2.68
CA MET A 204 -11.99 7.81 4.05
C MET A 204 -13.20 7.42 4.88
N GLN A 205 -14.36 8.03 4.66
CA GLN A 205 -15.59 7.63 5.31
C GLN A 205 -15.99 6.20 4.92
N GLN A 206 -15.85 5.82 3.66
CA GLN A 206 -16.05 4.43 3.21
C GLN A 206 -15.11 3.48 3.95
N ILE A 207 -13.81 3.79 4.00
CA ILE A 207 -12.82 2.98 4.72
C ILE A 207 -13.21 2.82 6.19
N ALA A 208 -13.47 3.93 6.88
CA ALA A 208 -13.74 3.94 8.31
C ALA A 208 -15.00 3.13 8.66
N SER A 209 -16.04 3.18 7.81
CA SER A 209 -17.24 2.37 8.01
C SER A 209 -16.95 0.86 8.04
N HIS A 210 -15.95 0.41 7.27
CA HIS A 210 -15.48 -0.96 7.31
C HIS A 210 -14.51 -1.19 8.47
N MET A 211 -13.68 -0.24 8.86
CA MET A 211 -12.77 -0.42 10.00
C MET A 211 -13.52 -0.61 11.33
N HIS A 212 -14.64 0.10 11.51
CA HIS A 212 -15.47 0.05 12.72
C HIS A 212 -16.53 -1.07 12.73
N ALA A 213 -16.40 -2.09 11.89
CA ALA A 213 -17.37 -3.19 11.85
C ALA A 213 -17.35 -4.00 13.17
N ASP A 214 -18.53 -4.25 13.75
CA ASP A 214 -18.69 -4.89 15.08
C ASP A 214 -18.01 -6.26 15.24
N ASN A 215 -17.74 -6.96 14.13
CA ASN A 215 -17.10 -8.27 14.13
C ASN A 215 -15.57 -8.22 13.98
N ILE A 216 -14.97 -7.03 14.06
CA ILE A 216 -13.51 -6.81 13.94
C ILE A 216 -12.99 -6.30 15.28
N SER A 217 -11.98 -6.97 15.82
CA SER A 217 -11.36 -6.58 17.10
C SER A 217 -10.41 -5.38 16.97
N GLY A 218 -9.84 -5.19 15.78
CA GLY A 218 -8.92 -4.11 15.47
C GLY A 218 -8.69 -3.98 13.98
N ALA A 219 -8.48 -2.76 13.50
CA ALA A 219 -8.26 -2.48 12.10
C ALA A 219 -7.13 -1.48 11.88
N VAL A 220 -6.39 -1.66 10.78
CA VAL A 220 -5.35 -0.73 10.31
C VAL A 220 -5.57 -0.45 8.84
N VAL A 221 -5.56 0.82 8.44
CA VAL A 221 -5.44 1.25 7.05
C VAL A 221 -4.10 1.92 6.84
N THR A 222 -3.42 1.53 5.77
CA THR A 222 -2.21 2.18 5.29
C THR A 222 -2.33 2.47 3.80
N GLY A 223 -1.49 3.37 3.31
CA GLY A 223 -1.47 3.70 1.91
C GLY A 223 -0.96 5.10 1.65
N ASP A 224 -1.11 5.52 0.41
CA ASP A 224 -0.97 6.90 -0.02
C ASP A 224 -2.30 7.62 0.15
N PHE A 225 -2.37 8.51 1.13
CA PHE A 225 -3.58 9.28 1.42
C PHE A 225 -3.64 10.57 0.61
N ASN A 226 -2.62 10.90 -0.19
CA ASN A 226 -2.51 12.17 -0.92
C ASN A 226 -2.84 13.37 -0.03
N ALA A 227 -2.34 13.35 1.22
CA ALA A 227 -2.71 14.30 2.25
C ALA A 227 -2.06 15.68 2.07
N ILE A 228 -2.58 16.44 1.11
CA ILE A 228 -2.00 17.70 0.61
C ILE A 228 -2.88 18.94 0.85
N GLN A 229 -4.11 18.78 1.32
CA GLN A 229 -5.04 19.86 1.64
C GLN A 229 -5.31 19.94 3.15
N PRO A 230 -5.74 21.09 3.70
CA PRO A 230 -5.94 21.26 5.13
C PRO A 230 -6.85 20.23 5.80
N PHE A 231 -7.92 19.79 5.13
CA PHE A 231 -8.83 18.77 5.67
C PHE A 231 -8.17 17.39 5.82
N ASP A 232 -7.09 17.11 5.07
CA ASP A 232 -6.40 15.83 5.14
C ASP A 232 -5.72 15.58 6.51
N ARG A 233 -5.52 16.67 7.27
CA ARG A 233 -4.96 16.63 8.63
C ARG A 233 -5.94 16.05 9.65
N THR A 234 -7.24 16.11 9.41
CA THR A 234 -8.27 15.67 10.35
C THR A 234 -9.00 14.41 9.91
N LEU A 235 -8.70 13.85 8.73
CA LEU A 235 -9.38 12.64 8.22
C LEU A 235 -9.43 11.48 9.22
N HIS A 236 -8.40 11.29 10.04
CA HIS A 236 -8.41 10.28 11.10
C HIS A 236 -9.42 10.62 12.21
N THR A 237 -9.35 11.81 12.81
CA THR A 237 -10.25 12.24 13.90
C THR A 237 -11.70 12.36 13.44
N ASP A 238 -11.94 12.90 12.25
CA ASP A 238 -13.26 13.01 11.62
C ASP A 238 -13.93 11.63 11.45
N ASN A 239 -13.12 10.57 11.34
CA ASN A 239 -13.55 9.19 11.17
C ASN A 239 -13.33 8.31 12.43
N LYS A 240 -13.01 8.91 13.58
CA LYS A 240 -12.75 8.22 14.85
C LYS A 240 -11.64 7.16 14.75
N LEU A 241 -10.59 7.47 14.00
CA LEU A 241 -9.38 6.67 13.88
C LEU A 241 -8.22 7.39 14.56
N GLU A 242 -7.24 6.62 15.03
CA GLU A 242 -5.97 7.14 15.52
C GLU A 242 -4.95 7.17 14.38
N ASP A 243 -4.08 8.18 14.36
CA ASP A 243 -2.93 8.26 13.44
C ASP A 243 -1.68 7.78 14.17
N ALA A 244 -1.00 6.76 13.61
CA ALA A 244 0.14 6.14 14.27
C ALA A 244 1.32 7.10 14.50
N TYR A 245 1.61 7.96 13.54
CA TYR A 245 2.70 8.92 13.65
C TYR A 245 2.40 9.97 14.72
N LEU A 246 1.17 10.50 14.73
CA LEU A 246 0.76 11.49 15.74
C LEU A 246 0.65 10.87 17.14
N LYS A 247 0.18 9.61 17.24
CA LYS A 247 0.07 8.87 18.50
C LYS A 247 1.41 8.70 19.21
N LEU A 248 2.50 8.54 18.45
CA LEU A 248 3.87 8.44 18.98
C LEU A 248 4.57 9.80 19.13
N GLY A 249 3.83 10.91 19.10
CA GLY A 249 4.34 12.26 19.35
C GLY A 249 4.82 13.00 18.11
N GLY A 250 4.59 12.45 16.91
CA GLY A 250 4.76 13.17 15.66
C GLY A 250 3.82 14.39 15.56
N THR A 251 4.09 15.28 14.60
CA THR A 251 3.28 16.50 14.38
C THR A 251 2.89 16.63 12.93
N GLU A 252 1.71 17.17 12.61
CA GLU A 252 1.44 17.51 11.21
C GLU A 252 2.40 18.59 10.75
N GLY A 253 3.04 18.38 9.61
CA GLY A 253 3.98 19.34 9.05
C GLY A 253 3.28 20.53 8.39
N ASP A 254 4.04 21.62 8.21
CA ASP A 254 3.60 22.86 7.57
C ASP A 254 4.00 22.97 6.09
N GLY A 255 4.64 21.93 5.56
CA GLY A 255 5.14 21.81 4.19
C GLY A 255 6.50 22.47 3.97
N ARG A 256 7.16 23.01 5.01
CA ARG A 256 8.40 23.79 4.89
C ARG A 256 9.60 23.08 5.49
N ASP A 257 9.49 22.64 6.74
CA ASP A 257 10.57 21.94 7.45
C ASP A 257 10.22 20.46 7.63
N ASP A 258 11.14 19.55 7.29
CA ASP A 258 10.93 18.11 7.49
C ASP A 258 10.94 17.79 8.98
N ASN A 259 9.75 17.60 9.53
CA ASN A 259 9.53 17.19 10.91
C ASN A 259 9.66 15.67 11.11
N GLN A 260 10.39 15.00 10.20
CA GLN A 260 10.54 13.55 10.12
C GLN A 260 9.24 12.81 9.80
N GLY A 261 8.18 13.53 9.42
CA GLY A 261 6.88 12.97 9.05
C GLY A 261 6.65 12.94 7.54
N TYR A 262 7.37 13.73 6.73
CA TYR A 262 7.10 13.79 5.29
C TYR A 262 7.50 12.51 4.58
N THR A 263 6.65 12.06 3.68
CA THR A 263 6.85 10.85 2.87
C THR A 263 6.92 11.17 1.39
N TRP A 264 6.63 12.41 1.00
CA TRP A 264 6.75 12.89 -0.36
C TRP A 264 7.48 14.23 -0.40
N GLY A 265 8.24 14.45 -1.48
CA GLY A 265 8.99 15.67 -1.75
C GLY A 265 10.51 15.48 -1.63
N GLN A 266 10.98 14.66 -0.69
CA GLN A 266 12.42 14.40 -0.51
C GLN A 266 13.05 13.75 -1.73
N GLN A 267 12.31 12.84 -2.38
CA GLN A 267 12.73 12.13 -3.59
C GLN A 267 11.99 12.62 -4.84
N ALA A 268 11.27 13.73 -4.74
CA ALA A 268 10.60 14.34 -5.88
C ALA A 268 11.59 15.17 -6.72
N LEU A 269 11.22 15.44 -7.97
CA LEU A 269 11.95 16.39 -8.81
C LEU A 269 12.08 17.76 -8.11
N PRO A 270 13.25 18.41 -8.16
CA PRO A 270 13.46 19.70 -7.49
C PRO A 270 12.39 20.75 -7.83
N GLN A 271 11.91 20.79 -9.08
CA GLN A 271 10.88 21.73 -9.52
C GLN A 271 9.51 21.42 -8.89
N LEU A 272 9.16 20.14 -8.74
CA LEU A 272 7.91 19.72 -8.10
C LEU A 272 7.96 19.98 -6.60
N ARG A 273 9.08 19.64 -5.95
CA ARG A 273 9.32 19.99 -4.54
C ARG A 273 9.25 21.50 -4.31
N GLN A 274 9.81 22.31 -5.20
CA GLN A 274 9.71 23.77 -5.09
C GLN A 274 8.28 24.28 -5.26
N GLN A 275 7.50 23.66 -6.15
CA GLN A 275 6.13 24.07 -6.43
C GLN A 275 5.15 23.66 -5.33
N PHE A 276 5.27 22.44 -4.81
CA PHE A 276 4.28 21.82 -3.93
C PHE A 276 4.75 21.69 -2.47
N GLY A 277 6.04 21.87 -2.20
CA GLY A 277 6.63 21.59 -0.89
C GLY A 277 6.80 20.09 -0.62
N CYS A 278 7.09 19.74 0.62
CA CYS A 278 7.07 18.36 1.09
C CYS A 278 5.77 18.06 1.85
N SER A 279 5.36 16.80 1.88
CA SER A 279 4.09 16.41 2.53
C SER A 279 4.15 15.00 3.11
N ARG A 280 3.34 14.76 4.14
CA ARG A 280 3.11 13.43 4.73
C ARG A 280 1.91 12.78 4.04
N MET A 281 2.12 12.32 2.82
CA MET A 281 1.06 11.70 2.01
C MET A 281 0.74 10.29 2.50
N ASP A 282 1.75 9.53 2.89
CA ASP A 282 1.61 8.14 3.30
C ASP A 282 1.36 8.07 4.80
N LYS A 283 0.27 7.39 5.19
CA LYS A 283 -0.22 7.39 6.58
C LYS A 283 -0.60 5.98 7.03
N VAL A 284 -0.63 5.82 8.36
CA VAL A 284 -1.13 4.62 9.05
C VAL A 284 -2.20 5.07 10.03
N PHE A 285 -3.46 4.76 9.73
CA PHE A 285 -4.57 4.97 10.67
C PHE A 285 -5.05 3.65 11.23
N PHE A 286 -5.50 3.63 12.49
CA PHE A 286 -5.94 2.41 13.14
C PHE A 286 -7.04 2.66 14.17
N CYS A 287 -7.73 1.59 14.57
CA CYS A 287 -8.71 1.59 15.65
C CYS A 287 -8.91 0.19 16.24
N GLY A 288 -9.64 0.13 17.36
CA GLY A 288 -10.01 -1.11 18.05
C GLY A 288 -9.03 -1.51 19.15
N ASP A 289 -9.54 -2.20 20.16
CA ASP A 289 -8.80 -2.46 21.41
C ASP A 289 -7.79 -3.60 21.30
N ALA A 290 -7.88 -4.43 20.24
CA ALA A 290 -6.96 -5.54 20.03
C ALA A 290 -5.57 -5.12 19.54
N LEU A 291 -5.38 -3.86 19.14
CA LEU A 291 -4.12 -3.36 18.57
C LEU A 291 -3.49 -2.31 19.49
N GLU A 292 -2.25 -2.56 19.91
CA GLU A 292 -1.41 -1.55 20.56
C GLU A 292 -0.28 -1.15 19.64
N LEU A 293 -0.25 0.12 19.25
CA LEU A 293 0.85 0.65 18.47
C LEU A 293 2.14 0.66 19.29
N LEU A 294 3.17 -0.03 18.78
CA LEU A 294 4.50 -0.08 19.40
C LEU A 294 5.49 0.85 18.69
N GLU A 295 5.44 0.89 17.36
CA GLU A 295 6.46 1.57 16.56
C GLU A 295 5.84 2.15 15.28
N PHE A 296 6.38 3.27 14.83
CA PHE A 296 6.17 3.87 13.52
C PHE A 296 7.50 4.38 12.98
N GLU A 297 7.79 4.10 11.71
CA GLU A 297 8.96 4.65 11.02
C GLU A 297 8.65 4.93 9.54
N ARG A 298 9.49 5.75 8.92
CA ARG A 298 9.58 5.87 7.45
C ARG A 298 10.75 5.02 6.95
N PHE A 299 10.66 4.53 5.72
CA PHE A 299 11.73 3.80 5.06
C PHE A 299 11.82 4.14 3.56
N GLY A 300 12.74 3.51 2.83
CA GLY A 300 12.82 3.64 1.37
C GLY A 300 13.59 4.87 0.88
N ALA A 301 14.27 5.59 1.80
CA ALA A 301 15.14 6.70 1.46
C ALA A 301 16.34 6.22 0.62
N ASP A 302 16.60 6.90 -0.50
CA ASP A 302 17.74 6.64 -1.38
C ASP A 302 17.81 5.21 -1.94
N VAL A 303 16.66 4.56 -2.13
CA VAL A 303 16.60 3.29 -2.85
C VAL A 303 16.68 3.56 -4.34
N GLU A 304 17.60 2.86 -5.02
CA GLU A 304 17.94 3.06 -6.42
C GLU A 304 17.99 1.71 -7.15
N PRO A 305 17.86 1.69 -8.50
CA PRO A 305 18.19 0.52 -9.32
C PRO A 305 19.61 0.02 -9.08
N GLU A 306 19.86 -1.25 -9.39
CA GLU A 306 21.17 -1.86 -9.18
C GLU A 306 22.28 -1.09 -9.92
N GLU A 307 23.48 -1.06 -9.34
CA GLU A 307 24.64 -0.40 -9.97
C GLU A 307 24.96 -0.97 -11.36
N SER A 308 24.63 -2.25 -11.60
CA SER A 308 24.78 -2.93 -12.89
C SER A 308 23.82 -2.41 -13.97
N GLU A 309 22.72 -1.77 -13.59
CA GLU A 309 21.71 -1.20 -14.49
C GLU A 309 22.03 0.25 -14.85
N GLU A 310 23.24 0.50 -15.34
CA GLU A 310 23.74 1.86 -15.60
C GLU A 310 22.83 2.71 -16.50
N ASP A 311 22.23 2.10 -17.53
CA ASP A 311 21.38 2.82 -18.49
C ASP A 311 20.06 3.26 -17.83
N VAL A 312 19.45 2.41 -17.00
CA VAL A 312 18.26 2.76 -16.22
C VAL A 312 18.56 3.93 -15.29
N ARG A 313 19.71 3.86 -14.58
CA ARG A 313 20.14 4.90 -13.65
C ARG A 313 20.40 6.23 -14.37
N LYS A 314 21.09 6.20 -15.52
CA LYS A 314 21.33 7.38 -16.36
C LYS A 314 20.03 7.98 -16.88
N ASP A 315 19.09 7.15 -17.32
CA ASP A 315 17.79 7.60 -17.80
C ASP A 315 17.00 8.31 -16.71
N LEU A 316 16.93 7.75 -15.49
CA LEU A 316 16.26 8.40 -14.36
C LEU A 316 16.90 9.74 -14.01
N LEU A 317 18.23 9.80 -13.94
CA LEU A 317 18.96 11.07 -13.71
C LEU A 317 18.69 12.09 -14.82
N SER A 318 18.57 11.65 -16.08
CA SER A 318 18.28 12.54 -17.21
C SER A 318 16.90 13.22 -17.12
N LEU A 319 15.99 12.68 -16.31
CA LEU A 319 14.69 13.31 -16.02
C LEU A 319 14.80 14.54 -15.11
N GLY A 320 15.96 14.72 -14.45
CA GLY A 320 16.23 15.83 -13.54
C GLY A 320 16.17 15.48 -12.06
N PHE A 321 16.08 14.20 -11.71
CA PHE A 321 16.20 13.74 -10.32
C PHE A 321 17.63 13.93 -9.81
N GLU A 322 17.78 14.13 -8.49
CA GLU A 322 19.09 14.29 -7.86
C GLU A 322 19.82 12.95 -7.73
N LYS A 323 19.07 11.84 -7.67
CA LYS A 323 19.53 10.45 -7.68
C LYS A 323 18.56 9.60 -8.50
N PRO A 324 18.98 8.42 -8.98
CA PRO A 324 18.10 7.51 -9.73
C PRO A 324 17.15 6.77 -8.77
N TRP A 325 16.31 7.50 -8.04
CA TRP A 325 15.39 6.91 -7.07
C TRP A 325 14.37 6.01 -7.76
N ILE A 326 13.98 4.93 -7.07
CA ILE A 326 12.97 4.00 -7.58
C ILE A 326 11.53 4.50 -7.40
N THR A 327 11.30 5.56 -6.64
CA THR A 327 9.99 6.19 -6.43
C THR A 327 10.20 7.57 -5.81
N ASP A 328 9.26 8.49 -6.00
CA ASP A 328 9.25 9.80 -5.34
C ASP A 328 8.70 9.75 -3.90
N HIS A 329 8.19 8.59 -3.45
CA HIS A 329 7.70 8.34 -2.09
C HIS A 329 8.71 7.61 -1.18
N LEU A 330 8.71 7.99 0.09
CA LEU A 330 9.18 7.16 1.19
C LEU A 330 8.03 6.26 1.66
N GLY A 331 8.36 5.04 2.08
CA GLY A 331 7.39 4.12 2.67
C GLY A 331 7.18 4.39 4.15
N VAL A 332 6.11 3.82 4.72
CA VAL A 332 5.82 3.84 6.16
C VAL A 332 5.68 2.42 6.71
N LYS A 333 6.24 2.18 7.90
CA LYS A 333 6.08 0.93 8.66
C LYS A 333 5.45 1.25 10.01
N ALA A 334 4.50 0.42 10.44
CA ALA A 334 4.03 0.41 11.81
C ALA A 334 4.04 -1.00 12.39
N ILE A 335 4.35 -1.12 13.68
CA ILE A 335 4.32 -2.38 14.41
C ILE A 335 3.27 -2.29 15.51
N PHE A 336 2.41 -3.30 15.58
CA PHE A 336 1.38 -3.43 16.59
C PHE A 336 1.57 -4.70 17.41
N ASP A 337 1.36 -4.60 18.72
CA ASP A 337 1.07 -5.77 19.55
C ASP A 337 -0.40 -6.16 19.39
N ILE A 338 -0.68 -7.47 19.38
CA ILE A 338 -2.02 -8.03 19.29
C ILE A 338 -2.44 -8.52 20.67
N LYS A 339 -3.35 -7.78 21.30
CA LYS A 339 -3.85 -8.10 22.65
C LYS A 339 -4.70 -9.37 22.61
N HIS A 340 -4.41 -10.29 23.53
CA HIS A 340 -5.04 -11.60 23.62
C HIS A 340 -6.08 -11.67 24.75
#